data_AF-A0A8S9BQ11-F1
#
_entry.id   AF-A0A8S9BQ11-F1
#
_cell.length_a   1.000
_cell.length_b   1.000
_cell.length_c   1.000
_cell.angle_alpha   90.00
_cell.angle_beta   90.00
_cell.angle_gamma   90.00
#
_symmetry.space_group_name_H-M   'P 1'
#
loop_
_entity.id
_entity.type
_entity.pdbx_description
1 polymer ?
#
loop_
_entity_poly.entity_id
_entity_poly.type
_entity_poly.pdbx_seq_one_letter_code
_entity_poly.pdbx_strand_id
1 'polypeptide(L)'
;MRTSLRRNQQLLHTSTPSSRHSFTTARSREFPAPKPICQTCHRPLVPSRLQPQPQKQRRLYSSSSASTSQSQAQEQTTPPTPPIPKTHYDLFPRTLPRGPPPAGSFYIDVRQLRKEFLLLQSKAHPDLFPPHLKSRAEATSSLINTAYKTLQSPLLRAQYLLGLQGIETAEDETAKVEDPTLLMEVLEAREAIESAEEEGHLDGVRAENEERIRETEQALGERFEAGDLEGARRECVRLRYWVNVRESIEGWEKGKGGGAIHH
;
A
#
# COMPACT_ATOMS: atom_id res chain seq x y z
N MET A 1 -36.05 24.33 51.74
CA MET A 1 -35.78 23.67 53.04
C MET A 1 -34.44 22.93 52.92
N ARG A 2 -33.54 23.18 53.87
CA ARG A 2 -32.13 22.76 53.91
C ARG A 2 -31.97 21.53 54.81
N THR A 3 -31.21 20.53 54.38
CA THR A 3 -30.50 19.50 55.20
C THR A 3 -29.52 18.81 54.22
N SER A 4 -28.19 18.82 54.26
CA SER A 4 -27.10 18.96 55.25
C SER A 4 -26.92 17.77 56.21
N LEU A 5 -25.90 16.95 55.92
CA LEU A 5 -25.11 16.03 56.78
C LEU A 5 -23.95 15.53 55.87
N ARG A 6 -22.67 15.98 55.93
CA ARG A 6 -21.61 15.83 56.97
C ARG A 6 -21.62 14.42 57.58
N ARG A 7 -20.53 13.67 57.77
CA ARG A 7 -19.07 13.78 57.61
C ARG A 7 -18.56 12.42 58.13
N ASN A 8 -17.54 11.78 57.54
CA ASN A 8 -16.51 11.11 58.37
C ASN A 8 -15.26 10.70 57.59
N GLN A 9 -14.13 11.18 58.12
CA GLN A 9 -12.75 10.78 57.87
C GLN A 9 -12.35 9.74 58.93
N GLN A 10 -11.45 8.81 58.58
CA GLN A 10 -10.34 8.26 59.40
C GLN A 10 -9.65 7.20 58.52
N LEU A 11 -8.48 7.44 57.92
CA LEU A 11 -7.12 7.32 58.49
C LEU A 11 -6.87 6.01 59.24
N LEU A 12 -6.16 5.06 58.60
CA LEU A 12 -5.20 4.17 59.26
C LEU A 12 -4.02 3.90 58.33
N HIS A 13 -2.88 4.48 58.70
CA HIS A 13 -1.54 4.11 58.29
C HIS A 13 -1.13 2.81 59.00
N THR A 14 -0.47 1.90 58.29
CA THR A 14 0.43 0.91 58.93
C THR A 14 1.70 0.79 58.10
N SER A 15 2.82 0.76 58.81
CA SER A 15 4.18 0.91 58.32
C SER A 15 5.02 -0.33 58.67
N THR A 16 6.06 -0.58 57.86
CA THR A 16 7.32 -1.33 58.12
C THR A 16 7.32 -2.87 57.97
N PRO A 17 8.49 -3.55 57.79
CA PRO A 17 9.86 -3.06 57.52
C PRO A 17 10.63 -3.74 56.35
N SER A 18 11.63 -2.99 55.85
CA SER A 18 13.02 -3.35 55.54
C SER A 18 13.46 -4.83 55.44
N SER A 19 14.06 -5.21 54.30
CA SER A 19 15.26 -6.06 54.32
C SER A 19 16.25 -5.60 53.24
N ARG A 20 17.41 -5.13 53.71
CA ARG A 20 18.60 -4.80 52.93
C ARG A 20 19.43 -6.06 52.78
N HIS A 21 19.78 -6.44 51.56
CA HIS A 21 20.93 -7.30 51.31
C HIS A 21 21.97 -6.54 50.50
N SER A 22 23.02 -6.16 51.21
CA SER A 22 24.29 -5.70 50.65
C SER A 22 25.13 -6.92 50.31
N PHE A 23 25.50 -7.10 49.04
CA PHE A 23 26.59 -8.00 48.68
C PHE A 23 27.68 -7.23 47.93
N THR A 24 28.79 -7.16 48.67
CA THR A 24 30.19 -6.93 48.34
C THR A 24 30.64 -7.15 46.90
N THR A 25 31.44 -6.19 46.45
CA THR A 25 32.37 -6.21 45.31
C THR A 25 33.31 -7.42 45.32
N ALA A 26 33.35 -8.16 44.20
CA ALA A 26 34.44 -9.08 43.88
C ALA A 26 35.05 -8.70 42.52
N ARG A 27 36.36 -8.48 42.53
CA ARG A 27 37.21 -8.05 41.43
C ARG A 27 37.84 -9.28 40.75
N SER A 28 37.99 -9.19 39.43
CA SER A 28 38.92 -9.94 38.56
C SER A 28 38.46 -11.28 37.97
N ARG A 29 38.36 -11.34 36.64
CA ARG A 29 39.40 -11.89 35.75
C ARG A 29 38.95 -11.72 34.30
N GLU A 30 39.69 -10.90 33.54
CA GLU A 30 39.53 -10.76 32.09
C GLU A 30 39.95 -12.07 31.42
N PHE A 31 39.03 -12.69 30.67
CA PHE A 31 39.31 -13.83 29.81
C PHE A 31 39.59 -13.32 28.38
N PRO A 32 40.64 -13.79 27.69
CA PRO A 32 40.94 -13.35 26.34
C PRO A 32 39.86 -13.84 25.35
N ALA A 33 39.42 -12.93 24.48
CA ALA A 33 38.38 -13.17 23.48
C ALA A 33 38.75 -14.29 22.47
N PRO A 34 37.80 -15.13 22.03
CA PRO A 34 38.05 -16.18 21.06
C PRO A 34 38.25 -15.63 19.64
N LYS A 35 39.22 -16.18 18.91
CA LYS A 35 39.54 -15.81 17.52
C LYS A 35 38.39 -16.21 16.58
N PRO A 36 38.03 -15.37 15.58
CA PRO A 36 36.92 -15.67 14.68
C PRO A 36 37.25 -16.86 13.76
N ILE A 37 36.30 -17.79 13.67
CA ILE A 37 36.34 -18.99 12.82
C ILE A 37 35.20 -18.86 11.79
N CYS A 38 35.47 -19.20 10.53
CA CYS A 38 34.46 -19.20 9.46
C CYS A 38 33.40 -20.30 9.70
N GLN A 39 32.12 -19.93 9.80
CA GLN A 39 31.02 -20.85 10.14
C GLN A 39 30.57 -21.78 8.99
N THR A 40 31.20 -21.70 7.81
CA THR A 40 30.89 -22.61 6.70
C THR A 40 31.96 -23.70 6.54
N CYS A 41 33.17 -23.52 7.08
CA CYS A 41 34.29 -24.47 6.85
C CYS A 41 35.24 -24.69 8.05
N HIS A 42 34.95 -24.13 9.22
CA HIS A 42 35.63 -24.40 10.51
C HIS A 42 37.17 -24.36 10.50
N ARG A 43 37.79 -23.51 9.67
CA ARG A 43 39.25 -23.25 9.68
C ARG A 43 39.61 -21.88 10.27
N PRO A 44 40.77 -21.75 10.96
CA PRO A 44 41.24 -20.48 11.51
C PRO A 44 41.69 -19.51 10.41
N LEU A 45 41.28 -18.24 10.51
CA LEU A 45 41.68 -17.15 9.61
C LEU A 45 43.13 -16.72 9.91
N VAL A 46 44.03 -16.88 8.93
CA VAL A 46 45.42 -16.39 8.98
C VAL A 46 45.49 -15.04 8.28
N PRO A 47 46.14 -14.01 8.86
CA PRO A 47 46.29 -12.71 8.20
C PRO A 47 47.29 -12.81 7.03
N SER A 48 46.82 -12.45 5.83
CA SER A 48 47.60 -12.50 4.59
C SER A 48 48.74 -11.49 4.60
N ARG A 49 49.95 -12.01 4.39
CA ARG A 49 51.22 -11.28 4.26
C ARG A 49 51.29 -10.62 2.87
N LEU A 50 51.49 -9.31 2.85
CA LEU A 50 51.84 -8.51 1.66
C LEU A 50 53.19 -8.99 1.08
N GLN A 51 53.26 -9.18 -0.24
CA GLN A 51 54.49 -9.11 -1.05
C GLN A 51 54.16 -9.00 -2.57
N PRO A 52 55.08 -8.56 -3.44
CA PRO A 52 54.83 -7.52 -4.43
C PRO A 52 54.90 -7.99 -5.90
N GLN A 53 54.62 -7.05 -6.81
CA GLN A 53 54.54 -7.18 -8.27
C GLN A 53 55.76 -7.78 -8.99
N PRO A 54 55.58 -8.20 -10.26
CA PRO A 54 56.58 -8.00 -11.30
C PRO A 54 56.11 -7.03 -12.39
N GLN A 55 57.10 -6.22 -12.79
CA GLN A 55 57.08 -5.14 -13.77
C GLN A 55 56.89 -5.64 -15.21
N LYS A 56 56.21 -4.85 -16.06
CA LYS A 56 56.42 -4.85 -17.51
C LYS A 56 56.58 -3.42 -18.04
N GLN A 57 57.86 -3.08 -18.21
CA GLN A 57 58.50 -2.38 -19.33
C GLN A 57 57.81 -1.16 -19.97
N ARG A 58 58.47 -0.02 -19.73
CA ARG A 58 58.41 1.24 -20.48
C ARG A 58 58.60 1.02 -21.99
N ARG A 59 57.75 1.65 -22.80
CA ARG A 59 58.16 2.24 -24.09
C ARG A 59 58.00 3.76 -24.01
N LEU A 60 59.07 4.45 -24.36
CA LEU A 60 59.13 5.88 -24.59
C LEU A 60 58.71 6.15 -26.03
N TYR A 61 57.80 7.09 -26.24
CA TYR A 61 57.79 7.92 -27.44
C TYR A 61 57.20 9.29 -27.10
N SER A 62 57.93 10.33 -27.48
CA SER A 62 57.56 11.73 -27.27
C SER A 62 56.76 12.27 -28.47
N SER A 63 55.80 13.13 -28.12
CA SER A 63 55.31 14.31 -28.83
C SER A 63 54.84 14.20 -30.28
N SER A 64 53.54 14.41 -30.47
CA SER A 64 53.04 15.40 -31.44
C SER A 64 51.64 15.86 -31.04
N SER A 65 51.53 17.17 -30.84
CA SER A 65 50.33 17.93 -30.53
C SER A 65 49.30 17.83 -31.66
N ALA A 66 48.06 17.46 -31.34
CA ALA A 66 46.91 17.72 -32.20
C ALA A 66 45.68 17.92 -31.32
N SER A 67 45.24 19.17 -31.26
CA SER A 67 44.00 19.61 -30.64
C SER A 67 42.84 19.02 -31.43
N THR A 68 42.02 18.19 -30.79
CA THR A 68 40.68 17.86 -31.28
C THR A 68 39.78 17.71 -30.07
N SER A 69 38.88 18.68 -29.93
CA SER A 69 37.83 18.73 -28.94
C SER A 69 36.85 17.57 -29.15
N GLN A 70 37.05 16.47 -28.43
CA GLN A 70 36.02 15.47 -28.21
C GLN A 70 35.52 15.64 -26.78
N SER A 71 34.33 16.20 -26.67
CA SER A 71 33.53 16.24 -25.45
C SER A 71 33.19 14.80 -25.04
N GLN A 72 34.08 14.19 -24.25
CA GLN A 72 33.72 13.02 -23.45
C GLN A 72 32.81 13.52 -22.34
N ALA A 73 31.50 13.29 -22.52
CA ALA A 73 30.54 13.35 -21.44
C ALA A 73 30.98 12.33 -20.38
N GLN A 74 31.55 12.84 -19.30
CA GLN A 74 31.77 12.06 -18.09
C GLN A 74 30.40 11.70 -17.54
N GLU A 75 29.98 10.47 -17.79
CA GLU A 75 28.84 9.83 -17.17
C GLU A 75 29.14 9.68 -15.68
N GLN A 76 28.79 10.72 -14.92
CA GLN A 76 28.78 10.68 -13.48
C GLN A 76 27.71 9.67 -13.07
N THR A 77 28.14 8.47 -12.69
CA THR A 77 27.34 7.51 -11.95
C THR A 77 27.02 8.13 -10.59
N THR A 78 25.93 8.89 -10.54
CA THR A 78 25.29 9.25 -9.29
C THR A 78 24.74 7.96 -8.67
N PRO A 79 24.90 7.75 -7.35
CA PRO A 79 24.23 6.64 -6.67
C PRO A 79 22.72 6.78 -6.92
N PRO A 80 21.99 5.68 -7.20
CA PRO A 80 20.58 5.78 -7.53
C PRO A 80 19.84 6.32 -6.31
N THR A 81 19.43 7.59 -6.39
CA THR A 81 18.33 8.11 -5.60
C THR A 81 17.18 7.13 -5.77
N PRO A 82 16.57 6.61 -4.69
CA PRO A 82 15.45 5.69 -4.82
C PRO A 82 14.40 6.35 -5.74
N PRO A 83 13.92 5.66 -6.79
CA PRO A 83 12.96 6.25 -7.70
C PRO A 83 11.75 6.70 -6.90
N ILE A 84 11.37 7.96 -7.05
CA ILE A 84 10.10 8.46 -6.52
C ILE A 84 9.02 7.54 -7.13
N PRO A 85 8.16 6.91 -6.32
CA PRO A 85 7.12 6.03 -6.85
C PRO A 85 6.29 6.83 -7.85
N LYS A 86 6.29 6.38 -9.10
CA LYS A 86 5.60 7.07 -10.20
C LYS A 86 4.12 6.69 -10.21
N THR A 87 3.80 5.52 -9.65
CA THR A 87 2.47 4.95 -9.58
C THR A 87 2.22 4.30 -8.23
N HIS A 88 0.95 4.06 -7.88
CA HIS A 88 0.56 3.29 -6.71
C HIS A 88 1.13 1.85 -6.74
N TYR A 89 1.33 1.28 -7.93
CA TYR A 89 1.88 -0.06 -8.11
C TYR A 89 3.34 -0.16 -7.64
N ASP A 90 4.13 0.91 -7.82
CA ASP A 90 5.54 0.95 -7.42
C ASP A 90 5.75 0.84 -5.90
N LEU A 91 4.70 1.13 -5.12
CA LEU A 91 4.74 1.04 -3.65
C LEU A 91 4.64 -0.40 -3.15
N PHE A 92 4.14 -1.33 -3.96
CA PHE A 92 3.90 -2.73 -3.56
C PHE A 92 4.72 -3.73 -4.41
N PRO A 93 6.05 -3.65 -4.42
CA PRO A 93 6.89 -4.46 -5.32
C PRO A 93 6.86 -5.96 -5.01
N ARG A 94 6.50 -6.39 -3.80
CA ARG A 94 6.40 -7.83 -3.49
C ARG A 94 5.12 -8.42 -4.05
N THR A 95 4.02 -7.67 -3.96
CA THR A 95 2.70 -8.10 -4.45
C THR A 95 2.57 -7.88 -5.95
N LEU A 96 3.12 -6.78 -6.48
CA LEU A 96 2.92 -6.30 -7.85
C LEU A 96 4.27 -6.10 -8.58
N PRO A 97 5.09 -7.16 -8.75
CA PRO A 97 6.44 -7.03 -9.32
C PRO A 97 6.43 -6.62 -10.80
N ARG A 98 5.32 -6.83 -11.51
CA ARG A 98 5.17 -6.49 -12.93
C ARG A 98 4.55 -5.10 -13.16
N GLY A 99 4.12 -4.41 -12.11
CA GLY A 99 3.48 -3.10 -12.22
C GLY A 99 2.03 -3.17 -12.75
N PRO A 100 1.52 -2.07 -13.34
CA PRO A 100 0.16 -2.01 -13.89
C PRO A 100 0.01 -2.80 -15.20
N PRO A 101 -1.23 -3.11 -15.63
CA PRO A 101 -1.51 -3.62 -16.96
C PRO A 101 -1.01 -2.70 -18.09
N PRO A 102 -0.65 -3.22 -19.27
CA PRO A 102 -0.73 -4.63 -19.69
C PRO A 102 0.45 -5.51 -19.24
N ALA A 103 1.49 -4.94 -18.62
CA ALA A 103 2.65 -5.71 -18.17
C ALA A 103 2.34 -6.59 -16.95
N GLY A 104 1.52 -6.06 -16.04
CA GLY A 104 0.93 -6.79 -14.91
C GLY A 104 -0.53 -7.17 -15.14
N SER A 105 -1.10 -7.88 -14.16
CA SER A 105 -2.52 -8.27 -14.14
C SER A 105 -3.36 -7.16 -13.53
N PHE A 106 -4.60 -6.99 -14.03
CA PHE A 106 -5.59 -6.14 -13.37
C PHE A 106 -6.03 -6.74 -12.03
N TYR A 107 -6.15 -8.08 -11.96
CA TYR A 107 -6.48 -8.78 -10.73
C TYR A 107 -5.32 -8.71 -9.73
N ILE A 108 -5.66 -8.37 -8.48
CA ILE A 108 -4.71 -8.27 -7.36
C ILE A 108 -5.21 -9.16 -6.22
N ASP A 109 -4.32 -9.99 -5.67
CA ASP A 109 -4.58 -10.69 -4.42
C ASP A 109 -4.61 -9.69 -3.25
N VAL A 110 -5.83 -9.32 -2.83
CA VAL A 110 -6.07 -8.37 -1.74
C VAL A 110 -5.46 -8.83 -0.41
N ARG A 111 -5.33 -10.15 -0.18
CA ARG A 111 -4.73 -10.68 1.06
C ARG A 111 -3.22 -10.42 1.06
N GLN A 112 -2.55 -10.63 -0.08
CA GLN A 112 -1.12 -10.31 -0.20
C GLN A 112 -0.88 -8.81 -0.15
N LEU A 113 -1.71 -8.02 -0.85
CA LEU A 113 -1.65 -6.56 -0.83
C LEU A 113 -1.77 -6.03 0.61
N ARG A 114 -2.72 -6.54 1.39
CA ARG A 114 -2.90 -6.14 2.80
C ARG A 114 -1.70 -6.49 3.68
N LYS A 115 -1.07 -7.65 3.47
CA LYS A 115 0.14 -8.03 4.23
C LYS A 115 1.30 -7.08 3.94
N GLU A 116 1.52 -6.73 2.68
CA GLU A 116 2.57 -5.79 2.30
C GLU A 116 2.24 -4.37 2.80
N PHE A 117 0.99 -3.94 2.69
CA PHE A 117 0.51 -2.67 3.26
C PHE A 117 0.85 -2.53 4.75
N LEU A 118 0.51 -3.51 5.59
CA LEU A 118 0.80 -3.45 7.02
C LEU A 118 2.33 -3.38 7.30
N LEU A 119 3.13 -4.07 6.48
CA LEU A 119 4.59 -4.02 6.57
C LEU A 119 5.14 -2.63 6.20
N LEU A 120 4.61 -2.00 5.16
CA LEU A 120 5.02 -0.66 4.73
C LEU A 120 4.57 0.41 5.73
N GLN A 121 3.33 0.31 6.21
CA GLN A 121 2.74 1.22 7.17
C GLN A 121 3.50 1.22 8.50
N SER A 122 3.92 0.04 8.99
CA SER A 122 4.73 -0.06 10.21
C SER A 122 6.11 0.58 10.06
N LYS A 123 6.71 0.57 8.86
CA LYS A 123 8.00 1.23 8.58
C LYS A 123 7.89 2.74 8.39
N ALA A 124 6.74 3.22 7.93
CA ALA A 124 6.48 4.63 7.65
C ALA A 124 5.84 5.39 8.83
N HIS A 125 5.65 4.74 9.99
CA HIS A 125 4.98 5.36 11.13
C HIS A 125 5.76 6.57 11.67
N PRO A 126 5.15 7.75 11.84
CA PRO A 126 5.85 8.99 12.19
C PRO A 126 6.56 8.94 13.54
N ASP A 127 6.10 8.10 14.47
CA ASP A 127 6.75 7.92 15.78
C ASP A 127 8.14 7.28 15.70
N LEU A 128 8.47 6.62 14.59
CA LEU A 128 9.80 6.06 14.35
C LEU A 128 10.81 7.13 13.90
N PHE A 129 10.34 8.33 13.56
CA PHE A 129 11.17 9.38 12.95
C PHE A 129 11.38 10.57 13.89
N PRO A 130 12.60 11.16 13.87
CA PRO A 130 12.87 12.39 14.61
C PRO A 130 11.99 13.55 14.11
N PRO A 131 11.74 14.59 14.93
CA PRO A 131 10.80 15.67 14.63
C PRO A 131 10.95 16.31 13.23
N HIS A 132 12.17 16.49 12.75
CA HIS A 132 12.46 17.08 11.44
C HIS A 132 12.10 16.19 10.25
N LEU A 133 11.88 14.88 10.45
CA LEU A 133 11.45 13.91 9.43
C LEU A 133 9.99 13.48 9.58
N LYS A 134 9.30 13.88 10.65
CA LYS A 134 7.92 13.47 10.93
C LYS A 134 6.95 13.81 9.79
N SER A 135 7.00 15.04 9.28
CA SER A 135 6.13 15.46 8.16
C SER A 135 6.35 14.60 6.91
N ARG A 136 7.59 14.19 6.61
CA ARG A 136 7.88 13.28 5.49
C ARG A 136 7.34 11.88 5.74
N ALA A 137 7.44 11.39 6.98
CA ALA A 137 6.89 10.09 7.37
C ALA A 137 5.35 10.09 7.28
N GLU A 138 4.68 11.16 7.74
CA GLU A 138 3.24 11.36 7.59
C GLU A 138 2.81 11.36 6.12
N ALA A 139 3.50 12.11 5.26
CA ALA A 139 3.22 12.14 3.82
C ALA A 139 3.39 10.75 3.19
N THR A 140 4.43 10.00 3.57
CA THR A 140 4.69 8.64 3.08
C THR A 140 3.59 7.67 3.53
N SER A 141 3.19 7.74 4.80
CA SER A 141 2.10 6.97 5.39
C SER A 141 0.76 7.26 4.69
N SER A 142 0.47 8.53 4.44
CA SER A 142 -0.72 8.95 3.69
C SER A 142 -0.73 8.38 2.26
N LEU A 143 0.41 8.48 1.56
CA LEU A 143 0.56 7.93 0.20
C LEU A 143 0.34 6.40 0.18
N ILE A 144 0.89 5.66 1.13
CA ILE A 144 0.70 4.20 1.25
C ILE A 144 -0.78 3.87 1.48
N ASN A 145 -1.47 4.63 2.34
CA ASN A 145 -2.90 4.44 2.59
C ASN A 145 -3.75 4.70 1.35
N THR A 146 -3.49 5.79 0.62
CA THR A 146 -4.20 6.11 -0.61
C THR A 146 -3.99 5.00 -1.65
N ALA A 147 -2.73 4.60 -1.87
CA ALA A 147 -2.40 3.55 -2.81
C ALA A 147 -3.06 2.21 -2.45
N TYR A 148 -3.06 1.84 -1.17
CA TYR A 148 -3.74 0.63 -0.71
C TYR A 148 -5.25 0.68 -0.97
N LYS A 149 -5.92 1.78 -0.61
CA LYS A 149 -7.37 1.94 -0.83
C LYS A 149 -7.72 1.86 -2.32
N THR A 150 -6.97 2.58 -3.15
CA THR A 150 -7.16 2.58 -4.61
C THR A 150 -6.95 1.20 -5.20
N LEU A 151 -5.86 0.51 -4.83
CA LEU A 151 -5.55 -0.79 -5.39
C LEU A 151 -6.41 -1.91 -4.81
N GLN A 152 -7.01 -1.76 -3.63
CA GLN A 152 -7.88 -2.77 -3.04
C GLN A 152 -9.23 -2.86 -3.77
N SER A 153 -9.84 -1.72 -4.11
CA SER A 153 -11.14 -1.67 -4.78
C SER A 153 -10.98 -1.83 -6.30
N PRO A 154 -11.62 -2.83 -6.95
CA PRO A 154 -11.57 -2.99 -8.40
C PRO A 154 -12.05 -1.75 -9.17
N LEU A 155 -13.09 -1.08 -8.67
CA LEU A 155 -13.60 0.17 -9.27
C LEU A 155 -12.56 1.30 -9.18
N LEU A 156 -12.04 1.59 -7.99
CA LEU A 156 -11.02 2.65 -7.83
C LEU A 156 -9.74 2.32 -8.60
N ARG A 157 -9.38 1.03 -8.68
CA ARG A 157 -8.23 0.56 -9.45
C ARG A 157 -8.43 0.81 -10.95
N ALA A 158 -9.60 0.50 -11.49
CA ALA A 158 -9.93 0.75 -12.89
C ALA A 158 -9.91 2.24 -13.22
N GLN A 159 -10.56 3.08 -12.40
CA GLN A 159 -10.55 4.54 -12.53
C GLN A 159 -9.12 5.10 -12.48
N TYR A 160 -8.30 4.62 -11.54
CA TYR A 160 -6.91 5.03 -11.42
C TYR A 160 -6.08 4.66 -12.65
N LEU A 161 -6.23 3.43 -13.17
CA LEU A 161 -5.53 2.98 -14.37
C LEU A 161 -5.93 3.79 -15.61
N LEU A 162 -7.22 4.10 -15.77
CA LEU A 162 -7.71 4.96 -16.86
C LEU A 162 -7.19 6.39 -16.70
N GLY A 163 -7.18 6.93 -15.48
CA GLY A 163 -6.62 8.25 -15.18
C GLY A 163 -5.13 8.36 -15.49
N LEU A 164 -4.34 7.28 -15.30
CA LEU A 164 -2.93 7.24 -15.72
C LEU A 164 -2.76 7.40 -17.24
N GLN A 165 -3.79 7.04 -18.03
CA GLN A 165 -3.81 7.20 -19.49
C GLN A 165 -4.47 8.53 -19.93
N GLY A 166 -4.84 9.39 -18.99
CA GLY A 166 -5.54 10.65 -19.26
C GLY A 166 -7.02 10.48 -19.61
N ILE A 167 -7.61 9.31 -19.32
CA ILE A 167 -9.04 9.05 -19.54
C ILE A 167 -9.78 9.33 -18.24
N GLU A 168 -10.57 10.41 -18.24
CA GLU A 168 -11.46 10.71 -17.13
C GLU A 168 -12.70 9.81 -17.17
N THR A 169 -12.83 9.00 -16.13
CA THR A 169 -14.11 8.41 -15.74
C THR A 169 -14.80 9.44 -14.87
N ALA A 170 -15.83 10.11 -15.38
CA ALA A 170 -16.60 11.07 -14.61
C ALA A 170 -16.98 10.45 -13.25
N GLU A 171 -16.67 11.16 -12.17
CA GLU A 171 -16.96 10.71 -10.80
C GLU A 171 -18.47 10.73 -10.53
N ASP A 172 -19.20 11.60 -11.24
CA ASP A 172 -20.63 11.83 -11.04
C ASP A 172 -21.53 10.81 -11.76
N GLU A 173 -22.64 10.47 -11.11
CA GLU A 173 -23.76 9.64 -11.63
C GLU A 173 -24.36 10.18 -12.94
N THR A 174 -24.05 11.44 -13.30
CA THR A 174 -24.52 12.11 -14.51
C THR A 174 -23.65 11.87 -15.74
N ALA A 175 -22.57 11.09 -15.60
CA ALA A 175 -21.86 10.55 -16.76
C ALA A 175 -22.90 9.90 -17.67
N LYS A 176 -23.20 10.53 -18.83
CA LYS A 176 -24.22 10.05 -19.76
C LYS A 176 -23.91 8.60 -20.07
N VAL A 177 -24.71 7.69 -19.52
CA VAL A 177 -24.66 6.29 -19.88
C VAL A 177 -25.22 6.21 -21.28
N GLU A 178 -24.35 5.87 -22.23
CA GLU A 178 -24.72 5.68 -23.63
C GLU A 178 -25.24 4.25 -23.89
N ASP A 179 -25.39 3.44 -22.84
CA ASP A 179 -25.85 2.05 -22.86
C ASP A 179 -27.28 1.93 -22.29
N PRO A 180 -28.33 1.92 -23.15
CA PRO A 180 -29.72 1.79 -22.70
C PRO A 180 -30.01 0.48 -21.98
N THR A 181 -29.28 -0.59 -22.32
CA THR A 181 -29.46 -1.91 -21.69
C THR A 181 -29.01 -1.85 -20.24
N LEU A 182 -27.83 -1.28 -19.97
CA LEU A 182 -27.35 -1.06 -18.60
C LEU A 182 -28.33 -0.22 -17.77
N LEU A 183 -28.85 0.87 -18.34
CA LEU A 183 -29.80 1.72 -17.63
C LEU A 183 -31.07 0.97 -17.22
N MET A 184 -31.61 0.14 -18.11
CA MET A 184 -32.79 -0.67 -17.83
C MET A 184 -32.52 -1.66 -16.69
N GLU A 185 -31.42 -2.41 -16.74
CA GLU A 185 -31.09 -3.40 -15.71
C GLU A 185 -30.84 -2.73 -14.33
N VAL A 186 -30.23 -1.54 -14.31
CA VAL A 186 -30.01 -0.78 -13.06
C VAL A 186 -31.33 -0.27 -12.48
N LEU A 187 -32.25 0.18 -13.33
CA LEU A 187 -33.58 0.61 -12.88
C LEU A 187 -34.39 -0.57 -12.33
N GLU A 188 -34.36 -1.72 -13.00
CA GLU A 188 -34.99 -2.96 -12.52
C GLU A 188 -34.43 -3.39 -11.16
N ALA A 189 -33.11 -3.34 -10.98
CA ALA A 189 -32.48 -3.65 -9.70
C ALA A 189 -32.92 -2.66 -8.60
N ARG A 190 -33.02 -1.37 -8.90
CA ARG A 190 -33.49 -0.34 -7.95
C ARG A 190 -34.96 -0.54 -7.58
N GLU A 191 -35.83 -0.83 -8.54
CA GLU A 191 -37.25 -1.12 -8.28
C GLU A 191 -37.41 -2.34 -7.38
N ALA A 192 -36.60 -3.39 -7.60
CA ALA A 192 -36.61 -4.57 -6.74
C ALA A 192 -36.15 -4.26 -5.30
N ILE A 193 -35.17 -3.37 -5.12
CA ILE A 193 -34.74 -2.88 -3.80
C ILE A 193 -35.85 -2.06 -3.12
N GLU A 194 -36.51 -1.17 -3.86
CA GLU A 194 -37.59 -0.32 -3.34
C GLU A 194 -38.84 -1.12 -2.96
N SER A 195 -39.11 -2.21 -3.70
CA SER A 195 -40.24 -3.11 -3.47
C SER A 195 -40.01 -4.14 -2.37
N ALA A 196 -38.79 -4.23 -1.82
CA ALA A 196 -38.49 -5.14 -0.73
C ALA A 196 -39.20 -4.72 0.56
N GLU A 197 -39.89 -5.65 1.22
CA GLU A 197 -40.60 -5.43 2.50
C GLU A 197 -39.81 -5.98 3.70
N GLU A 198 -38.88 -6.88 3.42
CA GLU A 198 -37.97 -7.51 4.38
C GLU A 198 -36.61 -7.76 3.73
N GLU A 199 -35.58 -7.89 4.57
CA GLU A 199 -34.18 -8.05 4.12
C GLU A 199 -34.01 -9.30 3.24
N GLY A 200 -34.75 -10.38 3.52
CA GLY A 200 -34.70 -11.62 2.74
C GLY A 200 -35.18 -11.48 1.29
N HIS A 201 -36.01 -10.48 0.97
CA HIS A 201 -36.40 -10.20 -0.43
C HIS A 201 -35.23 -9.69 -1.27
N LEU A 202 -34.19 -9.14 -0.63
CA LEU A 202 -33.01 -8.62 -1.31
C LEU A 202 -32.01 -9.72 -1.69
N ASP A 203 -32.14 -10.94 -1.17
CA ASP A 203 -31.15 -12.00 -1.38
C ASP A 203 -30.96 -12.34 -2.87
N GLY A 204 -32.06 -12.34 -3.64
CA GLY A 204 -32.02 -12.57 -5.09
C GLY A 204 -31.28 -11.46 -5.82
N VAL A 205 -31.67 -10.20 -5.60
CA VAL A 205 -31.07 -9.02 -6.23
C VAL A 205 -29.60 -8.89 -5.81
N ARG A 206 -29.27 -9.21 -4.56
CA ARG A 206 -27.89 -9.23 -4.05
C ARG A 206 -27.03 -10.25 -4.78
N ALA A 207 -27.52 -11.48 -4.93
CA ALA A 207 -26.78 -12.54 -5.62
C ALA A 207 -26.55 -12.20 -7.11
N GLU A 208 -27.60 -11.69 -7.79
CA GLU A 208 -27.52 -11.27 -9.18
C GLU A 208 -26.55 -10.09 -9.37
N ASN A 209 -26.62 -9.08 -8.50
CA ASN A 209 -25.72 -7.93 -8.56
C ASN A 209 -24.26 -8.34 -8.31
N GLU A 210 -23.99 -9.25 -7.38
CA GLU A 210 -22.63 -9.74 -7.13
C GLU A 210 -22.08 -10.55 -8.32
N GLU A 211 -22.93 -11.26 -9.07
CA GLU A 211 -22.54 -11.90 -10.33
C GLU A 211 -22.16 -10.85 -11.38
N ARG A 212 -23.01 -9.85 -11.60
CA ARG A 212 -22.75 -8.75 -12.53
C ARG A 212 -21.46 -7.99 -12.22
N ILE A 213 -21.19 -7.75 -10.93
CA ILE A 213 -19.91 -7.18 -10.48
C ILE A 213 -18.75 -8.06 -10.93
N ARG A 214 -18.81 -9.38 -10.65
CA ARG A 214 -17.73 -10.31 -10.99
C ARG A 214 -17.49 -10.40 -12.49
N GLU A 215 -18.55 -10.48 -13.29
CA GLU A 215 -18.46 -10.50 -14.75
C GLU A 215 -17.83 -9.21 -15.28
N THR A 216 -18.24 -8.07 -14.75
CA THR A 216 -17.68 -6.76 -15.15
C THR A 216 -16.20 -6.63 -14.74
N GLU A 217 -15.81 -7.14 -13.57
CA GLU A 217 -14.42 -7.18 -13.12
C GLU A 217 -13.55 -8.06 -14.01
N GLN A 218 -14.07 -9.21 -14.45
CA GLN A 218 -13.38 -10.09 -15.39
C GLN A 218 -13.22 -9.39 -16.75
N ALA A 219 -14.29 -8.81 -17.28
CA ALA A 219 -14.25 -8.07 -18.53
C ALA A 219 -13.25 -6.90 -18.47
N LEU A 220 -13.21 -6.15 -17.37
CA LEU A 220 -12.20 -5.11 -17.14
C LEU A 220 -10.78 -5.67 -17.25
N GLY A 221 -10.49 -6.80 -16.62
CA GLY A 221 -9.19 -7.45 -16.70
C GLY A 221 -8.78 -7.78 -18.14
N GLU A 222 -9.67 -8.41 -18.90
CA GLU A 222 -9.45 -8.77 -20.30
C GLU A 222 -9.22 -7.52 -21.17
N ARG A 223 -9.98 -6.44 -20.95
CA ARG A 223 -9.82 -5.17 -21.69
C ARG A 223 -8.49 -4.49 -21.40
N PHE A 224 -8.06 -4.44 -20.14
CA PHE A 224 -6.77 -3.88 -19.76
C PHE A 224 -5.59 -4.71 -20.30
N GLU A 225 -5.70 -6.04 -20.32
CA GLU A 225 -4.69 -6.92 -20.91
C GLU A 225 -4.60 -6.75 -22.43
N ALA A 226 -5.74 -6.56 -23.10
CA ALA A 226 -5.81 -6.29 -24.54
C ALA A 226 -5.42 -4.85 -24.92
N GLY A 227 -5.27 -3.94 -23.95
CA GLY A 227 -5.04 -2.51 -24.20
C GLY A 227 -6.25 -1.76 -24.76
N ASP A 228 -7.46 -2.33 -24.67
CA ASP A 228 -8.71 -1.70 -25.09
C ASP A 228 -9.21 -0.72 -24.02
N LEU A 229 -8.65 0.48 -24.02
CA LEU A 229 -8.94 1.51 -23.01
C LEU A 229 -10.38 2.03 -23.09
N GLU A 230 -10.95 2.15 -24.29
CA GLU A 230 -12.35 2.57 -24.47
C GLU A 230 -13.32 1.49 -23.97
N GLY A 231 -13.02 0.22 -24.24
CA GLY A 231 -13.75 -0.89 -23.63
C GLY A 231 -13.63 -0.89 -22.10
N ALA A 232 -12.43 -0.74 -21.57
CA ALA A 232 -12.20 -0.66 -20.13
C ALA A 232 -12.95 0.54 -19.49
N ARG A 233 -13.02 1.69 -20.18
CA ARG A 233 -13.82 2.84 -19.73
C ARG A 233 -15.31 2.49 -19.63
N ARG A 234 -15.89 1.84 -20.63
CA ARG A 234 -17.30 1.42 -20.60
C ARG A 234 -17.58 0.43 -19.46
N GLU A 235 -16.71 -0.58 -19.30
CA GLU A 235 -16.85 -1.54 -18.21
C GLU A 235 -16.65 -0.89 -16.83
N CYS A 236 -15.78 0.12 -16.71
CA CYS A 236 -15.59 0.87 -15.47
C CYS A 236 -16.87 1.65 -15.08
N VAL A 237 -17.56 2.25 -16.05
CA VAL A 237 -18.86 2.91 -15.82
C VAL A 237 -19.90 1.88 -15.38
N ARG A 238 -19.98 0.73 -16.06
CA ARG A 238 -20.87 -0.37 -15.69
C ARG A 238 -20.63 -0.85 -14.25
N LEU A 239 -19.37 -1.08 -13.88
CA LEU A 239 -18.99 -1.53 -12.55
C LEU A 239 -19.44 -0.54 -11.48
N ARG A 240 -19.33 0.78 -11.73
CA ARG A 240 -19.79 1.80 -10.79
C ARG A 240 -21.28 1.64 -10.47
N TYR A 241 -22.13 1.46 -11.47
CA TYR A 241 -23.57 1.28 -11.23
C TYR A 241 -23.86 0.04 -10.37
N TRP A 242 -23.19 -1.08 -10.64
CA TRP A 242 -23.37 -2.29 -9.83
C TRP A 242 -22.85 -2.14 -8.39
N VAL A 243 -21.77 -1.38 -8.20
CA VAL A 243 -21.28 -1.01 -6.86
C VAL A 243 -22.31 -0.15 -6.13
N ASN A 244 -22.92 0.83 -6.80
CA ASN A 244 -23.95 1.68 -6.19
C ASN A 244 -25.22 0.89 -5.85
N VAL A 245 -25.61 -0.07 -6.70
CA VAL A 245 -26.70 -1.00 -6.40
C VAL A 245 -26.36 -1.84 -5.16
N ARG A 246 -25.13 -2.36 -5.04
CA ARG A 246 -24.68 -3.05 -3.83
C ARG A 246 -24.77 -2.17 -2.59
N GLU A 247 -24.30 -0.93 -2.67
CA GLU A 247 -24.39 0.03 -1.56
C GLU A 247 -25.85 0.34 -1.19
N SER A 248 -26.75 0.41 -2.18
CA SER A 248 -28.19 0.59 -1.95
C SER A 248 -28.82 -0.61 -1.24
N ILE A 249 -28.41 -1.84 -1.58
CA ILE A 249 -28.83 -3.07 -0.91
C ILE A 249 -28.29 -3.12 0.53
N GLU A 250 -27.02 -2.78 0.74
CA GLU A 250 -26.38 -2.76 2.07
C GLU A 250 -26.94 -1.67 2.98
N GLY A 251 -27.35 -0.54 2.41
CA GLY A 251 -27.98 0.58 3.13
C GLY A 251 -29.49 0.46 3.29
N TRP A 252 -30.11 -0.63 2.85
CA TRP A 252 -31.57 -0.80 2.94
C TRP A 252 -32.03 -0.99 4.39
N GLU A 253 -33.10 -0.30 4.78
CA GLU A 253 -33.72 -0.42 6.10
C GLU A 253 -35.24 -0.58 5.97
N LYS A 254 -35.82 -1.53 6.72
CA LYS A 254 -37.27 -1.77 6.72
C LYS A 254 -38.07 -0.51 7.08
N GLY A 255 -38.97 -0.09 6.19
CA GLY A 255 -39.88 1.05 6.41
C GLY A 255 -39.29 2.43 6.07
N LYS A 256 -38.00 2.51 5.72
CA LYS A 256 -37.47 3.61 4.91
C LYS A 256 -37.57 3.15 3.46
N GLY A 257 -38.72 3.38 2.83
CA GLY A 257 -38.83 3.23 1.38
C GLY A 257 -37.63 3.92 0.72
N GLY A 258 -36.93 3.19 -0.15
CA GLY A 258 -35.62 3.54 -0.70
C GLY A 258 -35.51 5.02 -1.01
N GLY A 259 -34.61 5.72 -0.31
CA GLY A 259 -34.58 7.18 -0.42
C GLY A 259 -33.79 7.88 0.67
N ALA A 260 -32.57 7.45 0.93
CA ALA A 260 -31.56 8.34 1.52
C ALA A 260 -30.24 8.09 0.80
N ILE A 261 -30.18 8.54 -0.46
CA ILE A 261 -28.91 8.80 -1.14
C ILE A 261 -28.23 9.89 -0.29
N HIS A 262 -27.23 9.51 0.51
CA HIS A 262 -26.36 10.48 1.14
C HIS A 262 -25.54 11.15 0.04
N HIS A 263 -25.91 12.40 -0.25
CA HIS A 263 -25.21 13.32 -1.14
C HIS A 263 -23.77 13.61 -0.66
#